data_AF-A0AAU5AFP0-F1
#
_entry.id   AF-A0AAU5AFP0-F1
#
_cell.length_a   1.000
_cell.length_b   1.000
_cell.length_c   1.000
_cell.angle_alpha   90.00
_cell.angle_beta   90.00
_cell.angle_gamma   90.00
#
_symmetry.space_group_name_H-M   'P 1'
#
loop_
_entity.id
_entity.type
_entity.pdbx_description
1 polymer ?
#
loop_
_entity_poly.entity_id
_entity_poly.type
_entity_poly.pdbx_seq_one_letter_code
_entity_poly.pdbx_strand_id
1 'polypeptide(L)'
;MEDQAHQTGPTAGPDHEQRWAELADLVLIISREIQFRGYTDEQAVPLSPSEGMVMRYLQHEPAAPPSRIAAATGLQRTNLSTVLGGLERKGLVERRTNPGDGRGITVHTTEHGRANYALVRQEWAAAVSAAAGHDATHLDAALTLLTAVEAGLTSLRPGTRAEGPATEA
;
A
#
# COMPACT_ATOMS: atom_id res chain seq x y z
N MET A 1 -30.05 -3.33 46.38
CA MET A 1 -29.38 -2.02 46.45
C MET A 1 -28.18 -2.12 45.53
N GLU A 2 -28.49 -1.93 44.25
CA GLU A 2 -27.53 -1.84 43.16
C GLU A 2 -26.77 -0.53 43.27
N ASP A 3 -25.47 -0.55 42.98
CA ASP A 3 -24.86 0.52 42.20
C ASP A 3 -23.58 -0.01 41.52
N GLN A 4 -23.75 -0.62 40.34
CA GLN A 4 -22.65 -0.81 39.40
C GLN A 4 -22.71 0.36 38.41
N ALA A 5 -21.91 1.39 38.68
CA ALA A 5 -21.65 2.46 37.74
C ALA A 5 -20.98 1.90 36.48
N HIS A 6 -21.78 1.72 35.43
CA HIS A 6 -21.30 1.53 34.07
C HIS A 6 -20.50 2.76 33.64
N GLN A 7 -19.22 2.55 33.38
CA GLN A 7 -18.33 3.53 32.79
C GLN A 7 -18.52 3.48 31.27
N THR A 8 -19.47 4.24 30.76
CA THR A 8 -19.65 4.47 29.32
C THR A 8 -18.59 5.45 28.84
N GLY A 9 -17.63 4.96 28.04
CA GLY A 9 -16.70 5.83 27.30
C GLY A 9 -17.45 6.79 26.37
N PRO A 10 -16.81 7.88 25.91
CA PRO A 10 -17.48 8.92 25.13
C PRO A 10 -17.99 8.33 23.81
N THR A 11 -19.32 8.20 23.69
CA THR A 11 -20.00 7.82 22.46
C THR A 11 -19.73 8.93 21.43
N ALA A 12 -18.90 8.65 20.44
CA ALA A 12 -18.65 9.55 19.33
C ALA A 12 -20.00 9.94 18.70
N GLY A 13 -20.34 11.23 18.72
CA GLY A 13 -21.57 11.73 18.08
C GLY A 13 -21.55 11.50 16.56
N PRO A 14 -22.73 11.58 15.89
CA PRO A 14 -22.85 11.39 14.44
C PRO A 14 -21.89 12.27 13.63
N ASP A 15 -21.57 13.46 14.13
CA ASP A 15 -20.62 14.41 13.53
C ASP A 15 -19.18 13.86 13.44
N HIS A 16 -18.79 12.95 14.34
CA HIS A 16 -17.45 12.36 14.34
C HIS A 16 -17.32 11.25 13.30
N GLU A 17 -18.32 10.37 13.19
CA GLU A 17 -18.36 9.33 12.16
C GLU A 17 -18.41 9.93 10.75
N GLN A 18 -19.18 11.00 10.57
CA GLN A 18 -19.25 11.71 9.30
C GLN A 18 -17.90 12.31 8.89
N ARG A 19 -17.13 12.88 9.83
CA ARG A 19 -15.77 13.38 9.55
C ARG A 19 -14.80 12.29 9.15
N TRP A 20 -14.92 11.07 9.69
CA TRP A 20 -14.11 9.93 9.25
C TRP A 20 -14.49 9.47 7.84
N ALA A 21 -15.77 9.52 7.49
CA ALA A 21 -16.23 9.24 6.13
C ALA A 21 -15.67 10.28 5.14
N GLU A 22 -15.73 11.58 5.49
CA GLU A 22 -15.15 12.65 4.69
C GLU A 22 -13.63 12.48 4.49
N LEU A 23 -12.90 12.08 5.54
CA LEU A 23 -11.48 11.76 5.43
C LEU A 23 -11.24 10.61 4.44
N ALA A 24 -12.05 9.54 4.51
CA ALA A 24 -11.92 8.40 3.61
C ALA A 24 -12.18 8.79 2.16
N ASP A 25 -13.23 9.57 1.89
CA ASP A 25 -13.56 10.07 0.56
C ASP A 25 -12.42 10.95 0.01
N LEU A 26 -11.89 11.87 0.81
CA LEU A 26 -10.76 12.71 0.42
C LEU A 26 -9.51 11.88 0.08
N VAL A 27 -9.18 10.86 0.87
CA VAL A 27 -8.04 9.97 0.58
C VAL A 27 -8.22 9.26 -0.75
N LEU A 28 -9.42 8.76 -1.06
CA LEU A 28 -9.72 8.08 -2.31
C LEU A 28 -9.65 9.04 -3.52
N ILE A 29 -10.20 10.24 -3.38
CA ILE A 29 -10.16 11.28 -4.42
C ILE A 29 -8.72 11.71 -4.68
N ILE A 30 -7.95 12.04 -3.63
CA ILE A 30 -6.54 12.44 -3.76
C ILE A 30 -5.71 11.33 -4.40
N SER A 31 -5.92 10.08 -3.97
CA SER A 31 -5.26 8.92 -4.58
C SER A 31 -5.55 8.83 -6.07
N ARG A 32 -6.80 9.08 -6.49
CA ARG A 32 -7.19 9.09 -7.90
C ARG A 32 -6.57 10.25 -8.69
N GLU A 33 -6.52 11.44 -8.12
CA GLU A 33 -5.90 12.61 -8.75
C GLU A 33 -4.39 12.45 -8.93
N ILE A 34 -3.69 11.87 -7.95
CA ILE A 34 -2.27 11.54 -8.08
C ILE A 34 -2.05 10.54 -9.21
N GLN A 35 -2.94 9.54 -9.37
CA GLN A 35 -2.84 8.53 -10.43
C GLN A 35 -3.15 9.07 -11.83
N PHE A 36 -4.02 10.07 -11.95
CA PHE A 36 -4.35 10.69 -13.23
C PHE A 36 -3.25 11.61 -13.76
N ARG A 37 -2.37 12.10 -12.88
CA ARG A 37 -1.21 12.87 -13.31
C ARG A 37 -0.22 11.94 -14.00
N GLY A 38 0.15 12.30 -15.22
CA GLY A 38 1.29 11.70 -15.90
C GLY A 38 2.60 12.07 -15.19
N TYR A 39 3.67 11.34 -15.51
CA TYR A 39 5.01 11.70 -15.09
C TYR A 39 5.59 12.73 -16.05
N THR A 40 6.24 13.76 -15.52
CA THR A 40 6.89 14.80 -16.34
C THR A 40 8.25 14.33 -16.85
N ASP A 41 8.92 13.48 -16.08
CA ASP A 41 10.20 12.86 -16.45
C ASP A 41 9.97 11.70 -17.44
N GLU A 42 10.57 11.79 -18.63
CA GLU A 42 10.50 10.77 -19.68
C GLU A 42 11.17 9.45 -19.28
N GLN A 43 12.07 9.48 -18.28
CA GLN A 43 12.72 8.29 -17.73
C GLN A 43 11.83 7.55 -16.73
N ALA A 44 10.77 8.19 -16.22
CA ALA A 44 9.87 7.56 -15.28
C ALA A 44 9.01 6.51 -15.99
N VAL A 45 9.15 5.26 -15.55
CA VAL A 45 8.31 4.14 -15.96
C VAL A 45 7.01 4.18 -15.15
N PRO A 46 5.85 4.38 -15.80
CA PRO A 46 4.59 4.49 -15.09
C PRO A 46 4.23 3.21 -14.33
N LEU A 47 3.77 3.37 -13.10
CA LEU A 47 3.23 2.30 -12.27
C LEU A 47 1.71 2.40 -12.20
N SER A 48 1.03 1.28 -12.45
CA SER A 48 -0.37 1.14 -12.02
C SER A 48 -0.46 1.15 -10.49
N PRO A 49 -1.66 1.36 -9.91
CA PRO A 49 -1.83 1.42 -8.46
C PRO A 49 -1.28 0.18 -7.74
N SER A 50 -1.61 -1.02 -8.25
CA SER A 50 -1.15 -2.29 -7.68
C SER A 50 0.37 -2.50 -7.82
N GLU A 51 0.96 -2.08 -8.95
CA GLU A 51 2.41 -2.09 -9.13
C GLU A 51 3.11 -1.12 -8.17
N GLY A 52 2.55 0.08 -7.97
CA GLY A 52 3.03 1.05 -7.00
C GLY A 52 2.99 0.53 -5.57
N MET A 53 1.95 -0.22 -5.19
CA MET A 53 1.87 -0.88 -3.88
C MET A 53 2.95 -1.94 -3.69
N VAL A 54 3.18 -2.79 -4.69
CA VAL A 54 4.24 -3.81 -4.64
C VAL A 54 5.62 -3.15 -4.59
N MET A 55 5.88 -2.13 -5.42
CA MET A 55 7.16 -1.40 -5.40
C MET A 55 7.38 -0.67 -4.07
N ARG A 56 6.34 -0.05 -3.49
CA ARG A 56 6.41 0.57 -2.14
C ARG A 56 6.87 -0.45 -1.10
N TYR A 57 6.27 -1.65 -1.10
CA TYR A 57 6.67 -2.72 -0.18
C TYR A 57 8.13 -3.15 -0.43
N LEU A 58 8.50 -3.39 -1.70
CA LEU A 58 9.85 -3.83 -2.05
C LEU A 58 10.94 -2.76 -1.82
N GLN A 59 10.60 -1.48 -1.71
CA GLN A 59 11.57 -0.47 -1.26
C GLN A 59 11.98 -0.67 0.20
N HIS A 60 11.06 -1.12 1.05
CA HIS A 60 11.33 -1.39 2.46
C HIS A 60 11.92 -2.80 2.64
N GLU A 61 11.47 -3.76 1.84
CA GLU A 61 11.95 -5.15 1.84
C GLU A 61 12.44 -5.54 0.43
N PRO A 62 13.71 -5.28 0.08
CA PRO A 62 14.24 -5.43 -1.29
C PRO A 62 14.14 -6.82 -1.90
N ALA A 63 13.94 -7.84 -1.07
CA ALA A 63 13.77 -9.22 -1.48
C ALA A 63 12.74 -9.92 -0.59
N ALA A 64 11.67 -10.46 -1.19
CA ALA A 64 10.61 -11.14 -0.45
C ALA A 64 9.94 -12.24 -1.29
N PRO A 65 9.44 -13.32 -0.65
CA PRO A 65 8.65 -14.32 -1.36
C PRO A 65 7.29 -13.73 -1.79
N PRO A 66 6.68 -14.17 -2.91
CA PRO A 66 5.38 -13.68 -3.37
C PRO A 66 4.27 -13.76 -2.32
N SER A 67 4.28 -14.78 -1.46
CA SER A 67 3.29 -14.92 -0.38
C SER A 67 3.34 -13.76 0.63
N ARG A 68 4.55 -13.28 0.97
CA ARG A 68 4.74 -12.16 1.90
C ARG A 68 4.34 -10.84 1.26
N ILE A 69 4.69 -10.65 -0.02
CA ILE A 69 4.22 -9.50 -0.81
C ILE A 69 2.69 -9.47 -0.85
N ALA A 70 2.04 -10.59 -1.17
CA ALA A 70 0.58 -10.69 -1.23
C ALA A 70 -0.09 -10.28 0.08
N ALA A 71 0.43 -10.79 1.21
CA ALA A 71 -0.08 -10.45 2.53
C ALA A 71 0.09 -8.96 2.85
N ALA A 72 1.28 -8.40 2.58
CA ALA A 72 1.59 -7.00 2.85
C ALA A 72 0.79 -6.04 1.96
N THR A 73 0.58 -6.37 0.69
CA THR A 73 -0.16 -5.53 -0.26
C THR A 73 -1.67 -5.80 -0.26
N GLY A 74 -2.14 -6.87 0.40
CA GLY A 74 -3.54 -7.30 0.36
C GLY A 74 -4.00 -7.80 -1.01
N LEU A 75 -3.05 -8.11 -1.91
CA LEU A 75 -3.35 -8.61 -3.25
C LEU A 75 -3.60 -10.12 -3.20
N GLN A 76 -4.64 -10.58 -3.89
CA GLN A 76 -4.87 -12.00 -4.12
C GLN A 76 -3.72 -12.59 -4.96
N ARG A 77 -3.39 -13.88 -4.75
CA ARG A 77 -2.27 -14.56 -5.44
C ARG A 77 -2.30 -14.39 -6.95
N THR A 78 -3.44 -14.63 -7.59
CA THR A 78 -3.60 -14.51 -9.05
C THR A 78 -3.34 -13.09 -9.54
N ASN A 79 -3.83 -12.07 -8.80
CA ASN A 79 -3.58 -10.68 -9.13
C ASN A 79 -2.10 -10.32 -8.94
N LEU A 80 -1.49 -10.75 -7.83
CA LEU A 80 -0.07 -10.51 -7.57
C LEU A 80 0.82 -11.10 -8.68
N SER A 81 0.55 -12.31 -9.16
CA SER A 81 1.30 -12.91 -10.27
C SER A 81 1.28 -12.03 -11.52
N THR A 82 0.11 -11.49 -11.87
CA THR A 82 -0.06 -10.55 -13.00
C THR A 82 0.71 -9.26 -12.77
N VAL A 83 0.62 -8.66 -11.58
CA VAL A 83 1.33 -7.42 -11.20
C VAL A 83 2.84 -7.63 -11.29
N LEU A 84 3.36 -8.71 -10.70
CA LEU A 84 4.78 -9.04 -10.74
C LEU A 84 5.26 -9.30 -12.17
N GLY A 85 4.47 -9.96 -13.02
CA GLY A 85 4.81 -10.13 -14.44
C GLY A 85 4.80 -8.81 -15.23
N GLY A 86 4.02 -7.82 -14.81
CA GLY A 86 4.09 -6.44 -15.32
C GLY A 86 5.39 -5.75 -14.92
N LEU A 87 5.74 -5.82 -13.64
CA LEU A 87 6.97 -5.23 -13.10
C LEU A 87 8.24 -5.87 -13.70
N GLU A 88 8.25 -7.18 -13.92
CA GLU A 88 9.37 -7.88 -14.58
C GLU A 88 9.54 -7.44 -16.03
N ARG A 89 8.44 -7.32 -16.79
CA ARG A 89 8.49 -6.81 -18.17
C ARG A 89 9.00 -5.38 -18.26
N LYS A 90 8.75 -4.58 -17.21
CA LYS A 90 9.28 -3.22 -17.06
C LYS A 90 10.74 -3.20 -16.54
N GLY A 91 11.31 -4.35 -16.20
CA GLY A 91 12.66 -4.47 -15.66
C GLY A 91 12.83 -3.92 -14.24
N LEU A 92 11.73 -3.76 -13.48
CA LEU A 92 11.73 -3.13 -12.15
C LEU A 92 11.90 -4.15 -11.02
N VAL A 93 11.56 -5.40 -11.29
CA VAL A 93 11.76 -6.53 -10.38
C VAL A 93 12.25 -7.74 -11.16
N GLU A 94 12.77 -8.73 -10.45
CA GLU A 94 13.13 -10.02 -11.01
C GLU A 94 12.79 -11.14 -10.01
N ARG A 95 12.42 -12.31 -10.51
CA ARG A 95 12.21 -13.52 -9.70
C ARG A 95 13.43 -14.41 -9.77
N ARG A 96 13.92 -14.81 -8.60
CA ARG A 96 15.04 -15.75 -8.44
C ARG A 96 14.57 -17.01 -7.72
N THR A 97 14.99 -18.17 -8.20
CA THR A 97 14.77 -19.45 -7.51
C THR A 97 15.82 -19.61 -6.41
N ASN A 98 15.40 -19.96 -5.20
CA ASN A 98 16.34 -20.23 -4.10
C ASN A 98 17.01 -21.61 -4.30
N PRO A 99 18.35 -21.70 -4.44
CA PRO A 99 19.03 -22.98 -4.70
C PRO A 99 19.00 -23.98 -3.53
N GLY A 100 18.81 -23.51 -2.30
CA GLY A 100 18.93 -24.33 -1.08
C GLY A 100 17.62 -24.90 -0.52
N ASP A 101 16.47 -24.40 -0.95
CA ASP A 101 15.14 -24.79 -0.46
C ASP A 101 14.22 -25.06 -1.65
N GLY A 102 14.56 -26.15 -2.37
CA GLY A 102 13.99 -26.48 -3.66
C GLY A 102 12.48 -26.23 -3.74
N ARG A 103 12.12 -25.16 -4.47
CA ARG A 103 10.79 -24.67 -4.92
C ARG A 103 10.45 -23.22 -4.51
N GLY A 104 11.20 -22.57 -3.63
CA GLY A 104 10.93 -21.19 -3.23
C GLY A 104 11.35 -20.13 -4.27
N ILE A 105 10.40 -19.34 -4.80
CA ILE A 105 10.68 -18.14 -5.60
C ILE A 105 10.79 -16.93 -4.67
N THR A 106 11.81 -16.10 -4.88
CA THR A 106 11.96 -14.78 -4.24
C THR A 106 11.89 -13.69 -5.30
N VAL A 107 11.14 -12.63 -5.03
CA VAL A 107 11.10 -11.44 -5.87
C VAL A 107 12.11 -10.44 -5.33
N HIS A 108 12.93 -9.88 -6.20
CA HIS A 108 13.93 -8.86 -5.87
C HIS A 108 13.60 -7.58 -6.64
N THR A 109 13.69 -6.43 -5.99
CA THR A 109 13.71 -5.16 -6.72
C THR A 109 15.06 -4.99 -7.44
N THR A 110 15.02 -4.55 -8.70
CA THR A 110 16.24 -4.24 -9.45
C THR A 110 16.72 -2.83 -9.11
N GLU A 111 17.95 -2.49 -9.51
CA GLU A 111 18.44 -1.11 -9.36
C GLU A 111 17.59 -0.13 -10.17
N HIS A 112 17.19 -0.52 -11.39
CA HIS A 112 16.24 0.25 -12.19
C HIS A 112 14.89 0.43 -11.46
N GLY A 113 14.38 -0.61 -10.82
CA GLY A 113 13.16 -0.53 -10.00
C GLY A 113 13.26 0.48 -8.85
N ARG A 114 14.39 0.49 -8.14
CA ARG A 114 14.69 1.43 -7.06
C ARG A 114 14.77 2.87 -7.56
N ALA A 115 15.55 3.10 -8.63
CA ALA A 115 15.68 4.41 -9.25
C ALA A 115 14.33 4.93 -9.76
N ASN A 116 13.57 4.09 -10.46
CA ASN A 116 12.24 4.46 -10.96
C ASN A 116 11.29 4.84 -9.82
N TYR A 117 11.25 4.07 -8.74
CA TYR A 117 10.37 4.39 -7.61
C TYR A 117 10.76 5.72 -6.93
N ALA A 118 12.05 6.04 -6.86
CA ALA A 118 12.52 7.33 -6.36
C ALA A 118 12.04 8.50 -7.24
N LEU A 119 12.16 8.38 -8.57
CA LEU A 119 11.65 9.38 -9.52
C LEU A 119 10.13 9.56 -9.40
N VAL A 120 9.38 8.45 -9.38
CA VAL A 120 7.93 8.45 -9.18
C VAL A 120 7.54 9.17 -7.89
N ARG A 121 8.26 8.92 -6.79
CA ARG A 121 8.03 9.59 -5.49
C ARG A 121 8.33 11.08 -5.53
N GLN A 122 9.35 11.49 -6.28
CA GLN A 122 9.70 12.90 -6.46
C GLN A 122 8.62 13.64 -7.25
N GLU A 123 8.12 13.05 -8.34
CA GLU A 123 7.02 13.62 -9.14
C GLU A 123 5.74 13.76 -8.30
N TRP A 124 5.39 12.75 -7.49
CA TRP A 124 4.26 12.85 -6.56
C TRP A 124 4.47 13.93 -5.51
N ALA A 125 5.67 14.06 -4.95
CA ALA A 125 5.98 15.09 -3.97
C ALA A 125 5.83 16.50 -4.56
N ALA A 126 6.35 16.73 -5.77
CA ALA A 126 6.20 18.00 -6.49
C ALA A 126 4.73 18.30 -6.79
N ALA A 127 3.99 17.32 -7.29
CA ALA A 127 2.57 17.46 -7.62
C ALA A 127 1.70 17.79 -6.39
N VAL A 128 1.90 17.08 -5.28
CA VAL A 128 1.12 17.25 -4.04
C VAL A 128 1.49 18.55 -3.33
N SER A 129 2.78 18.87 -3.23
CA SER A 129 3.21 20.13 -2.61
C SER A 129 2.71 21.35 -3.39
N ALA A 130 2.77 21.33 -4.72
CA ALA A 130 2.21 22.41 -5.54
C ALA A 130 0.69 22.55 -5.37
N ALA A 131 -0.05 21.42 -5.31
CA ALA A 131 -1.50 21.45 -5.07
C ALA A 131 -1.87 22.00 -3.68
N ALA A 132 -1.01 21.81 -2.69
CA ALA A 132 -1.13 22.39 -1.34
C ALA A 132 -0.63 23.84 -1.26
N GLY A 133 -0.24 24.48 -2.38
CA GLY A 133 0.36 25.81 -2.35
C GLY A 133 1.71 25.87 -1.63
N HIS A 134 2.39 24.73 -1.49
CA HIS A 134 3.59 24.52 -0.69
C HIS A 134 3.39 24.79 0.82
N ASP A 135 2.14 24.84 1.29
CA ASP A 135 1.86 24.93 2.72
C ASP A 135 2.08 23.56 3.39
N ALA A 136 3.03 23.53 4.32
CA ALA A 136 3.38 22.34 5.09
C ALA A 136 2.91 22.43 6.55
N THR A 137 2.16 23.46 6.94
CA THR A 137 1.79 23.75 8.34
C THR A 137 1.17 22.55 9.07
N HIS A 138 0.34 21.77 8.37
CA HIS A 138 -0.35 20.61 8.93
C HIS A 138 0.16 19.26 8.38
N LEU A 139 1.26 19.26 7.61
CA LEU A 139 1.73 18.06 6.91
C LEU A 139 2.11 16.95 7.89
N ASP A 140 2.87 17.26 8.94
CA ASP A 140 3.30 16.25 9.93
C ASP A 140 2.12 15.64 10.71
N ALA A 141 1.14 16.48 11.07
CA ALA A 141 -0.08 16.03 11.74
C ALA A 141 -0.91 15.11 10.82
N ALA A 142 -1.04 15.48 9.53
CA ALA A 142 -1.73 14.66 8.54
C ALA A 142 -1.02 13.33 8.29
N LEU A 143 0.32 13.35 8.15
CA LEU A 143 1.12 12.13 7.99
C LEU A 143 0.95 11.21 9.21
N THR A 144 1.01 11.76 10.43
CA THR A 144 0.82 10.99 11.66
C THR A 144 -0.55 10.31 11.69
N LEU A 145 -1.62 11.05 11.40
CA LEU A 145 -2.97 10.51 11.38
C LEU A 145 -3.13 9.43 10.30
N LEU A 146 -2.71 9.71 9.07
CA LEU A 146 -2.86 8.78 7.95
C LEU A 146 -2.04 7.51 8.14
N THR A 147 -0.85 7.60 8.74
CA THR A 147 -0.05 6.41 9.12
C THR A 147 -0.75 5.59 10.20
N ALA A 148 -1.33 6.21 11.23
CA ALA A 148 -2.09 5.49 12.24
C ALA A 148 -3.31 4.77 11.64
N VAL A 149 -4.04 5.42 10.73
CA VAL A 149 -5.16 4.84 10.00
C VAL A 149 -4.71 3.69 9.10
N GLU A 150 -3.63 3.86 8.33
CA GLU A 150 -3.07 2.79 7.47
C GLU A 150 -2.67 1.55 8.28
N ALA A 151 -1.97 1.74 9.40
CA ALA A 151 -1.59 0.65 10.30
C ALA A 151 -2.82 -0.06 10.90
N GLY A 152 -3.81 0.72 11.36
CA GLY A 152 -5.08 0.20 11.86
C GLY A 152 -5.81 -0.65 10.82
N LEU A 153 -6.03 -0.11 9.62
CA LEU A 153 -6.71 -0.81 8.52
C LEU A 153 -5.93 -2.06 8.06
N THR A 154 -4.60 -2.00 8.04
CA THR A 154 -3.76 -3.15 7.65
C THR A 154 -3.84 -4.28 8.67
N SER A 155 -3.86 -3.98 9.96
CA SER A 155 -4.01 -4.99 11.02
C SER A 155 -5.39 -5.66 11.04
N LEU A 156 -6.43 -4.97 10.58
CA LEU A 156 -7.80 -5.47 10.48
C LEU A 156 -8.08 -6.28 9.20
N ARG A 157 -7.12 -6.36 8.25
CA ARG A 157 -7.33 -7.14 7.03
C ARG A 157 -7.68 -8.59 7.41
N PRO A 158 -8.81 -9.13 6.91
CA PRO A 158 -9.09 -10.54 7.07
C PRO A 158 -7.89 -11.31 6.52
N GLY A 159 -7.18 -12.04 7.38
CA GLY A 159 -6.11 -12.91 6.94
C GLY A 159 -6.68 -13.78 5.83
N THR A 160 -6.07 -13.75 4.64
CA THR A 160 -6.42 -14.64 3.52
C THR A 160 -6.59 -16.03 4.12
N ARG A 161 -7.85 -16.47 4.28
CA ARG A 161 -8.14 -17.82 4.77
C ARG A 161 -7.38 -18.72 3.82
N ALA A 162 -6.35 -19.38 4.35
CA ALA A 162 -5.80 -20.55 3.73
C ALA A 162 -6.99 -21.44 3.40
N GLU A 163 -7.04 -21.91 2.17
CA GLU A 163 -7.98 -22.90 1.69
C GLU A 163 -8.21 -23.93 2.81
N GLY A 164 -9.48 -24.08 3.20
CA GLY A 164 -9.86 -25.12 4.14
C GLY A 164 -9.35 -26.48 3.63
N PRO A 165 -9.08 -27.44 4.53
CA PRO A 165 -8.59 -28.74 4.13
C PRO A 165 -9.49 -29.30 3.03
N ALA A 166 -8.88 -29.70 1.92
CA ALA A 166 -9.55 -30.54 0.93
C ALA A 166 -10.08 -31.76 1.69
N THR A 167 -11.40 -31.79 1.89
CA THR A 167 -12.10 -32.97 2.40
C THR A 167 -11.85 -34.09 1.39
N GLU A 168 -11.06 -35.06 1.80
CA GLU A 168 -11.13 -36.43 1.29
C GLU A 168 -12.56 -36.96 1.49
N ALA A 169 -13.22 -37.32 0.39
CA ALA A 169 -14.15 -38.45 0.27
C ALA A 169 -14.49 -38.68 -1.20
#